data_AF-A0A7C5UIF6-F1
#
_entry.id   AF-A0A7C5UIF6-F1
#
_cell.length_a   1.000
_cell.length_b   1.000
_cell.length_c   1.000
_cell.angle_alpha   90.00
_cell.angle_beta   90.00
_cell.angle_gamma   90.00
#
_symmetry.space_group_name_H-M   'P 1'
#
loop_
_entity.id
_entity.type
_entity.pdbx_description
1 polymer ?
#
loop_
_entity_poly.entity_id
_entity_poly.type
_entity_poly.pdbx_seq_one_letter_code
_entity_poly.pdbx_strand_id
1 'polypeptide(L)'
;MAQQCQPRPYCEHGHQQLPVCDYPALGAHLFHFLVRAAGRGQTLRHFGQVVLDDWLGRHLWQHGDGAYGATHRQDILHTKRLVDDPDRGCPMNLYRQRVAKLQQAMLREGVDVFLASTQVNMQYLSGYSEPPLERLMFLLTPKQGDPVWLVPALSADGIARNPAGWEPRYVWHDSDGPTRALEACTRDYDLETATIAVDDEMPAAFLLALQEALPAALFRRGGELIGCVRAVKDVEELRNMREAARLTDEALAAGLERCVPGYSEWAVAIAIQRALFESGSKLAFGIPIVAAGEMSAMPHHTTSQRPLQRGDVVLIDYGGVYEGYCSDITRVASVGRAPDEAKAIYEIVYEAHMRAREAAKPGVPAREVDAVARRVIEKAGYGDYFIHRTGHGIGLSVHEPPYLAQTYEGLLEVGHCFTIEPGIYLPGKFGIRIENVYAITERGCESLNADPPTQIREID
;
A
#
# COMPACT_ATOMS: atom_id res chain seq x y z
N MET A 1 -14.91 -49.09 -21.27
CA MET A 1 -15.51 -48.38 -20.12
C MET A 1 -15.42 -46.90 -20.40
N ALA A 2 -16.47 -46.33 -20.97
CA ALA A 2 -16.62 -44.90 -21.23
C ALA A 2 -17.98 -44.52 -20.67
N GLN A 3 -18.01 -43.63 -19.68
CA GLN A 3 -19.25 -43.09 -19.12
C GLN A 3 -19.35 -41.62 -19.53
N GLN A 4 -20.32 -41.36 -20.41
CA GLN A 4 -20.83 -40.04 -20.74
C GLN A 4 -21.68 -39.52 -19.58
N CYS A 5 -21.38 -38.33 -19.08
CA CYS A 5 -22.29 -37.59 -18.21
C CYS A 5 -23.31 -36.84 -19.08
N GLN A 6 -24.60 -37.17 -18.91
CA GLN A 6 -25.71 -36.38 -19.43
C GLN A 6 -26.16 -35.31 -18.42
N PRO A 7 -26.73 -34.17 -18.85
CA PRO A 7 -27.26 -33.14 -17.96
C PRO A 7 -28.65 -33.53 -17.43
N ARG A 8 -28.92 -33.24 -16.15
CA ARG A 8 -30.26 -33.36 -15.53
C ARG A 8 -31.10 -32.09 -15.76
N PRO A 9 -32.43 -32.21 -15.87
CA PRO A 9 -33.34 -31.10 -16.16
C PRO A 9 -33.69 -30.29 -14.90
N TYR A 10 -33.87 -28.98 -15.07
CA TYR A 10 -34.42 -28.08 -14.06
C TYR A 10 -35.94 -28.31 -13.93
N CYS A 11 -36.41 -28.52 -12.70
CA CYS A 11 -37.83 -28.54 -12.35
C CYS A 11 -38.32 -27.11 -12.03
N GLU A 12 -39.43 -26.74 -12.66
CA GLU A 12 -40.28 -25.59 -12.32
C GLU A 12 -41.17 -25.90 -11.10
N HIS A 13 -41.33 -24.91 -10.21
CA HIS A 13 -42.59 -24.41 -9.63
C HIS A 13 -42.41 -23.87 -8.20
N GLY A 14 -43.06 -22.74 -7.92
CA GLY A 14 -43.45 -22.37 -6.56
C GLY A 14 -43.38 -20.88 -6.24
N HIS A 15 -44.33 -20.10 -6.76
CA HIS A 15 -44.65 -18.76 -6.25
C HIS A 15 -45.01 -18.84 -4.75
N GLN A 16 -44.32 -18.08 -3.90
CA GLN A 16 -44.87 -17.60 -2.64
C GLN A 16 -44.61 -16.10 -2.50
N GLN A 17 -45.70 -15.35 -2.37
CA GLN A 17 -45.73 -13.92 -2.10
C GLN A 17 -45.22 -13.63 -0.69
N LEU A 18 -44.35 -12.63 -0.56
CA LEU A 18 -44.00 -12.00 0.72
C LEU A 18 -44.54 -10.55 0.73
N PRO A 19 -44.88 -10.00 1.90
CA PRO A 19 -45.81 -8.88 2.03
C PRO A 19 -45.20 -7.53 1.64
N VAL A 20 -46.07 -6.71 1.04
CA VAL A 20 -45.86 -5.31 0.69
C VAL A 20 -45.76 -4.48 1.98
N CYS A 21 -44.66 -3.76 2.16
CA CYS A 21 -44.59 -2.63 3.09
C CYS A 21 -44.67 -1.33 2.26
N ASP A 22 -45.73 -0.57 2.50
CA ASP A 22 -45.97 0.76 1.96
C ASP A 22 -44.92 1.78 2.45
N TYR A 23 -44.30 2.51 1.52
CA TYR A 23 -43.65 3.79 1.77
C TYR A 23 -43.98 4.77 0.62
N PRO A 24 -44.88 5.76 0.82
CA PRO A 24 -45.05 6.83 -0.14
C PRO A 24 -44.70 8.19 0.49
N ALA A 25 -43.48 8.69 0.33
CA ALA A 25 -43.17 10.10 0.60
C ALA A 25 -41.81 10.58 0.05
N LEU A 26 -41.51 10.38 -1.23
CA LEU A 26 -40.39 11.13 -1.87
C LEU A 26 -40.54 11.29 -3.39
N GLY A 27 -41.25 10.38 -4.07
CA GLY A 27 -41.44 10.44 -5.52
C GLY A 27 -42.41 11.51 -6.04
N ALA A 28 -43.41 11.92 -5.24
CA ALA A 28 -44.46 12.83 -5.71
C ALA A 28 -44.03 14.32 -5.72
N HIS A 29 -43.08 14.72 -4.87
CA HIS A 29 -42.61 16.11 -4.82
C HIS A 29 -41.60 16.44 -5.93
N LEU A 30 -40.79 15.47 -6.35
CA LEU A 30 -39.78 15.67 -7.40
C LEU A 30 -40.45 15.87 -8.78
N PHE A 31 -41.52 15.12 -9.07
CA PHE A 31 -42.19 15.19 -10.36
C PHE A 31 -42.96 16.50 -10.57
N HIS A 32 -43.59 17.04 -9.52
CA HIS A 32 -44.33 18.31 -9.62
C HIS A 32 -43.41 19.54 -9.66
N PHE A 33 -42.19 19.44 -9.13
CA PHE A 33 -41.21 20.52 -9.17
C PHE A 33 -40.46 20.60 -10.52
N LEU A 34 -40.13 19.44 -11.11
CA LEU A 34 -39.47 19.36 -12.42
C LEU A 34 -40.36 19.88 -13.56
N VAL A 35 -41.68 19.64 -13.50
CA VAL A 35 -42.64 20.17 -14.49
C VAL A 35 -42.78 21.70 -14.41
N ARG A 36 -42.56 22.31 -13.23
CA ARG A 36 -42.54 23.79 -13.09
C ARG A 36 -41.22 24.42 -13.53
N ALA A 37 -40.09 23.73 -13.37
CA ALA A 37 -38.78 24.22 -13.80
C ALA A 37 -38.61 24.20 -15.34
N ALA A 38 -39.17 23.19 -16.01
CA ALA A 38 -39.15 23.10 -17.48
C ALA A 38 -39.93 24.24 -18.18
N GLY A 39 -40.90 24.86 -17.50
CA GLY A 39 -41.72 25.94 -18.05
C GLY A 39 -41.09 27.35 -18.01
N ARG A 40 -39.87 27.52 -17.46
CA ARG A 40 -39.24 28.86 -17.30
C ARG A 40 -37.78 28.97 -17.77
N GLY A 41 -37.29 28.06 -18.60
CA GLY A 41 -36.09 28.27 -19.42
C GLY A 41 -34.81 28.72 -18.69
N GLN A 42 -34.49 28.17 -17.52
CA GLN A 42 -33.23 28.44 -16.81
C GLN A 42 -32.28 27.23 -16.87
N THR A 43 -30.98 27.48 -17.12
CA THR A 43 -29.93 26.47 -17.32
C THR A 43 -29.36 25.93 -16.00
N LEU A 44 -29.07 24.61 -15.99
CA LEU A 44 -28.63 23.78 -14.86
C LEU A 44 -27.32 24.18 -14.14
N ARG A 45 -26.62 25.25 -14.54
CA ARG A 45 -25.32 25.63 -13.94
C ARG A 45 -25.42 26.47 -12.66
N HIS A 46 -26.59 26.99 -12.30
CA HIS A 46 -26.77 27.79 -11.07
C HIS A 46 -27.33 26.99 -9.87
N PHE A 47 -27.67 25.71 -10.05
CA PHE A 47 -28.36 24.93 -9.02
C PHE A 47 -27.40 24.26 -8.02
N GLY A 48 -26.16 23.97 -8.41
CA GLY A 48 -25.18 23.30 -7.55
C GLY A 48 -24.58 24.18 -6.45
N GLN A 49 -24.47 25.50 -6.70
CA GLN A 49 -23.81 26.42 -5.77
C GLN A 49 -24.70 26.76 -4.56
N VAL A 50 -26.00 26.98 -4.79
CA VAL A 50 -26.95 27.42 -3.75
C VAL A 50 -27.28 26.30 -2.76
N VAL A 51 -27.26 25.04 -3.19
CA VAL A 51 -27.52 23.88 -2.30
C VAL A 51 -26.30 23.57 -1.42
N LEU A 52 -25.08 23.81 -1.91
CA LEU A 52 -23.86 23.61 -1.12
C LEU A 52 -23.73 24.66 -0.02
N ASP A 53 -24.03 25.93 -0.33
CA ASP A 53 -23.90 27.04 0.62
C ASP A 53 -24.96 26.99 1.72
N ASP A 54 -26.19 26.54 1.41
CA ASP A 54 -27.26 26.41 2.40
C ASP A 54 -27.11 25.16 3.28
N TRP A 55 -26.39 24.13 2.82
CA TRP A 55 -26.04 22.94 3.62
C TRP A 55 -24.86 23.23 4.56
N LEU A 56 -23.79 23.87 4.07
CA LEU A 56 -22.62 24.24 4.87
C LEU A 56 -22.94 25.31 5.92
N GLY A 57 -23.83 26.25 5.61
CA GLY A 57 -24.25 27.30 6.55
C GLY A 57 -25.07 26.80 7.75
N ARG A 58 -25.74 25.65 7.64
CA ARG A 58 -26.64 25.12 8.69
C ARG A 58 -26.01 24.08 9.61
N HIS A 59 -24.87 23.49 9.26
CA HIS A 59 -24.27 22.38 10.02
C HIS A 59 -22.93 22.72 10.71
N LEU A 60 -22.40 23.93 10.54
CA LEU A 60 -21.09 24.32 11.11
C LEU A 60 -21.13 25.35 12.25
N TRP A 61 -22.31 25.72 12.76
CA TRP A 61 -22.41 26.74 13.81
C TRP A 61 -23.42 26.37 14.90
N GLN A 62 -23.08 25.37 15.72
CA GLN A 62 -23.55 25.29 17.11
C GLN A 62 -22.47 24.60 17.95
N HIS A 63 -21.62 25.40 18.60
CA HIS A 63 -21.25 25.31 20.03
C HIS A 63 -20.18 26.37 20.34
N GLY A 64 -20.49 27.23 21.29
CA GLY A 64 -19.69 28.40 21.66
C GLY A 64 -18.57 28.11 22.67
N ASP A 65 -17.56 28.98 22.57
CA ASP A 65 -16.73 29.59 23.61
C ASP A 65 -16.19 28.74 24.79
N GLY A 66 -14.88 28.49 24.72
CA GLY A 66 -14.02 28.19 25.85
C GLY A 66 -12.56 28.44 25.46
N ALA A 67 -11.96 29.53 25.98
CA ALA A 67 -10.67 30.07 25.58
C ALA A 67 -9.48 29.18 25.96
N TYR A 68 -8.61 28.82 25.01
CA TYR A 68 -7.16 28.63 25.20
C TYR A 68 -6.41 28.68 23.85
N GLY A 69 -5.40 29.56 23.76
CA GLY A 69 -4.16 29.28 23.01
C GLY A 69 -4.07 29.66 21.52
N ALA A 70 -4.08 30.96 21.20
CA ALA A 70 -3.71 31.48 19.89
C ALA A 70 -2.19 31.41 19.64
N THR A 71 -1.67 30.27 19.17
CA THR A 71 -0.30 30.15 18.61
C THR A 71 -0.21 29.07 17.54
N HIS A 72 -1.06 29.08 16.51
CA HIS A 72 -0.92 28.16 15.34
C HIS A 72 -1.38 28.76 14.00
N ARG A 73 -1.70 30.06 13.95
CA ARG A 73 -2.21 30.72 12.72
C ARG A 73 -1.14 31.39 11.86
N GLN A 74 0.10 31.55 12.34
CA GLN A 74 1.16 32.22 11.56
C GLN A 74 2.04 31.24 10.75
N ASP A 75 2.12 29.96 11.13
CA ASP A 75 2.96 28.99 10.40
C ASP A 75 2.31 28.45 9.12
N ILE A 76 0.97 28.48 9.02
CA ILE A 76 0.22 28.05 7.82
C ILE A 76 0.35 29.07 6.66
N LEU A 77 0.74 30.32 6.96
CA LEU A 77 0.91 31.36 5.94
C LEU A 77 2.35 31.45 5.41
N HIS A 78 3.33 30.84 6.08
CA HIS A 78 4.73 30.81 5.61
C HIS A 78 5.04 29.63 4.68
N THR A 79 4.30 28.52 4.76
CA THR A 79 4.40 27.40 3.81
C THR A 79 3.85 27.72 2.41
N LYS A 80 3.09 28.81 2.25
CA LYS A 80 2.53 29.21 0.96
C LYS A 80 3.50 29.97 0.04
N ARG A 81 4.72 30.29 0.50
CA ARG A 81 5.72 31.06 -0.28
C ARG A 81 6.95 30.28 -0.76
N LEU A 82 6.97 28.96 -0.56
CA LEU A 82 8.03 28.08 -1.08
C LEU A 82 7.55 27.18 -2.24
N VAL A 83 6.37 27.45 -2.83
CA VAL A 83 5.69 26.57 -3.80
C VAL A 83 5.67 27.12 -5.23
N ASP A 84 6.19 28.31 -5.51
CA ASP A 84 6.16 28.87 -6.86
C ASP A 84 7.47 28.61 -7.63
N ASP A 85 7.66 27.35 -8.03
CA ASP A 85 8.55 26.96 -9.13
C ASP A 85 7.65 26.45 -10.28
N PRO A 86 7.55 27.17 -11.41
CA PRO A 86 6.58 26.86 -12.47
C PRO A 86 6.83 25.52 -13.18
N ASP A 87 7.98 24.87 -12.98
CA ASP A 87 8.27 23.52 -13.51
C ASP A 87 8.02 22.38 -12.49
N ARG A 88 7.70 22.68 -11.22
CA ARG A 88 7.47 21.68 -10.15
C ARG A 88 6.09 21.03 -10.15
N GLY A 89 5.23 21.31 -11.13
CA GLY A 89 3.82 20.94 -11.09
C GLY A 89 3.27 20.18 -12.30
N CYS A 90 4.09 19.80 -13.28
CA CYS A 90 3.60 19.02 -14.43
C CYS A 90 3.79 17.52 -14.17
N PRO A 91 2.72 16.70 -14.08
CA PRO A 91 2.82 15.26 -13.87
C PRO A 91 3.76 14.58 -14.87
N MET A 92 3.77 15.02 -16.14
CA MET A 92 4.69 14.48 -17.15
C MET A 92 6.18 14.67 -16.81
N ASN A 93 6.55 15.73 -16.10
CA ASN A 93 7.93 15.98 -15.70
C ASN A 93 8.40 14.94 -14.66
N LEU A 94 7.54 14.58 -13.69
CA LEU A 94 7.84 13.57 -12.67
C LEU A 94 8.13 12.19 -13.29
N TYR A 95 7.24 11.70 -14.15
CA TYR A 95 7.41 10.36 -14.74
C TYR A 95 8.62 10.29 -15.67
N ARG A 96 8.92 11.36 -16.42
CA ARG A 96 10.15 11.47 -17.21
C ARG A 96 11.40 11.36 -16.33
N GLN A 97 11.41 11.99 -15.16
CA GLN A 97 12.52 11.86 -14.21
C GLN A 97 12.67 10.43 -13.68
N ARG A 98 11.56 9.76 -13.35
CA ARG A 98 11.57 8.35 -12.90
C ARG A 98 12.09 7.41 -13.98
N VAL A 99 11.63 7.57 -15.22
CA VAL A 99 12.13 6.83 -16.39
C VAL A 99 13.62 7.10 -16.61
N ALA A 100 14.06 8.35 -16.52
CA ALA A 100 15.48 8.69 -16.67
C ALA A 100 16.36 8.02 -15.60
N LYS A 101 15.90 7.96 -14.34
CA LYS A 101 16.60 7.22 -13.27
C LYS A 101 16.70 5.72 -13.60
N LEU A 102 15.60 5.12 -14.05
CA LEU A 102 15.58 3.72 -14.47
C LEU A 102 16.52 3.46 -15.65
N GLN A 103 16.48 4.29 -16.70
CA GLN A 103 17.37 4.19 -17.86
C GLN A 103 18.85 4.32 -17.46
N GLN A 104 19.19 5.21 -16.54
CA GLN A 104 20.55 5.30 -16.01
C GLN A 104 20.99 4.05 -15.24
N ALA A 105 20.09 3.40 -14.51
CA ALA A 105 20.36 2.13 -13.86
C ALA A 105 20.53 0.99 -14.88
N MET A 106 19.64 0.94 -15.88
CA MET A 106 19.69 -0.02 -16.99
C MET A 106 21.04 0.06 -17.73
N LEU A 107 21.50 1.28 -18.06
CA LEU A 107 22.78 1.50 -18.73
C LEU A 107 23.97 1.01 -17.89
N ARG A 108 23.94 1.19 -16.56
CA ARG A 108 24.99 0.71 -15.66
C ARG A 108 25.04 -0.81 -15.58
N GLU A 109 23.89 -1.47 -15.68
CA GLU A 109 23.76 -2.93 -15.54
C GLU A 109 23.74 -3.69 -16.89
N GLY A 110 23.87 -2.99 -18.01
CA GLY A 110 23.84 -3.60 -19.34
C GLY A 110 22.45 -4.16 -19.71
N VAL A 111 21.38 -3.51 -19.26
CA VAL A 111 19.98 -3.84 -19.59
C VAL A 111 19.52 -2.98 -20.76
N ASP A 112 18.97 -3.61 -21.79
CA ASP A 112 18.47 -2.91 -22.98
C ASP A 112 17.04 -2.43 -22.81
N VAL A 113 16.20 -3.25 -22.16
CA VAL A 113 14.78 -2.99 -21.95
C VAL A 113 14.32 -3.48 -20.58
N PHE A 114 13.46 -2.69 -19.93
CA PHE A 114 12.71 -3.10 -18.75
C PHE A 114 11.23 -3.27 -19.11
N LEU A 115 10.63 -4.41 -18.74
CA LEU A 115 9.21 -4.69 -18.94
C LEU A 115 8.47 -4.65 -17.60
N ALA A 116 7.74 -3.56 -17.36
CA ALA A 116 6.89 -3.42 -16.20
C ALA A 116 5.53 -4.06 -16.47
N SER A 117 5.22 -5.15 -15.77
CA SER A 117 3.94 -5.86 -15.87
C SER A 117 3.13 -5.81 -14.57
N THR A 118 3.75 -5.48 -13.45
CA THR A 118 3.11 -5.37 -12.14
C THR A 118 2.44 -4.02 -11.98
N GLN A 119 1.34 -4.01 -11.21
CA GLN A 119 0.61 -2.79 -10.88
C GLN A 119 1.52 -1.70 -10.32
N VAL A 120 2.44 -2.08 -9.44
CA VAL A 120 3.31 -1.15 -8.74
C VAL A 120 4.28 -0.46 -9.70
N ASN A 121 4.93 -1.20 -10.59
CA ASN A 121 5.89 -0.61 -11.52
C ASN A 121 5.20 0.13 -12.68
N MET A 122 4.03 -0.34 -13.13
CA MET A 122 3.17 0.41 -14.05
C MET A 122 2.77 1.77 -13.44
N GLN A 123 2.28 1.77 -12.20
CA GLN A 123 1.90 3.00 -11.47
C GLN A 123 3.10 3.93 -11.31
N TYR A 124 4.25 3.42 -10.89
CA TYR A 124 5.44 4.23 -10.64
C TYR A 124 5.93 4.94 -11.90
N LEU A 125 5.97 4.23 -13.03
CA LEU A 125 6.54 4.74 -14.28
C LEU A 125 5.55 5.52 -15.14
N SER A 126 4.24 5.34 -14.96
CA SER A 126 3.22 5.95 -15.84
C SER A 126 2.10 6.73 -15.13
N GLY A 127 1.91 6.51 -13.83
CA GLY A 127 0.76 6.99 -13.07
C GLY A 127 -0.53 6.21 -13.35
N TYR A 128 -0.46 5.16 -14.16
CA TYR A 128 -1.57 4.26 -14.46
C TYR A 128 -1.20 2.83 -14.09
N SER A 129 -2.18 2.08 -13.62
CA SER A 129 -2.03 0.67 -13.28
C SER A 129 -3.35 -0.05 -13.41
N GLU A 130 -3.28 -1.29 -13.89
CA GLU A 130 -4.35 -2.26 -13.80
C GLU A 130 -3.77 -3.65 -13.45
N PRO A 131 -4.51 -4.53 -12.78
CA PRO A 131 -4.03 -5.88 -12.50
C PRO A 131 -3.76 -6.64 -13.82
N PRO A 132 -2.53 -7.12 -14.07
CA PRO A 132 -2.26 -8.03 -15.18
C PRO A 132 -2.94 -9.37 -14.85
N LEU A 133 -4.15 -9.58 -15.36
CA LEU A 133 -4.83 -10.87 -15.23
C LEU A 133 -4.25 -11.84 -16.28
N GLU A 134 -5.08 -12.51 -17.06
CA GLU A 134 -4.67 -13.45 -18.10
C GLU A 134 -4.17 -12.78 -19.40
N ARG A 135 -4.40 -11.48 -19.57
CA ARG A 135 -4.15 -10.76 -20.83
C ARG A 135 -2.76 -10.15 -20.85
N LEU A 136 -1.92 -10.59 -21.79
CA LEU A 136 -0.55 -10.09 -21.97
C LEU A 136 -0.55 -8.56 -22.05
N MET A 137 0.11 -7.95 -21.07
CA MET A 137 0.31 -6.52 -21.01
C MET A 137 1.62 -6.17 -20.30
N PHE A 138 2.24 -5.08 -20.74
CA PHE A 138 3.37 -4.46 -20.05
C PHE A 138 3.65 -3.05 -20.59
N LEU A 139 4.29 -2.23 -19.75
CA LEU A 139 4.98 -1.01 -20.18
C LEU A 139 6.43 -1.37 -20.51
N LEU A 140 6.80 -1.21 -21.78
CA LEU A 140 8.17 -1.34 -22.27
C LEU A 140 8.91 -0.03 -22.03
N THR A 141 9.96 -0.06 -21.22
CA THR A 141 10.89 1.06 -21.06
C THR A 141 12.22 0.73 -21.73
N PRO A 142 12.57 1.38 -22.86
CA PRO A 142 13.86 1.17 -23.51
C PRO A 142 14.97 1.88 -22.74
N LYS A 143 16.23 1.45 -22.92
CA LYS A 143 17.41 2.14 -22.34
C LYS A 143 17.54 3.61 -22.77
N GLN A 144 16.94 3.98 -23.89
CA GLN A 144 16.87 5.35 -24.41
C GLN A 144 15.53 5.56 -25.13
N GLY A 145 14.92 6.73 -24.97
CA GLY A 145 13.63 7.08 -25.57
C GLY A 145 12.45 6.95 -24.60
N ASP A 146 11.26 7.19 -25.12
CA ASP A 146 10.03 7.19 -24.33
C ASP A 146 9.49 5.76 -24.15
N PRO A 147 8.93 5.42 -22.96
CA PRO A 147 8.24 4.16 -22.77
C PRO A 147 7.00 4.01 -23.66
N VAL A 148 6.65 2.77 -24.00
CA VAL A 148 5.45 2.44 -24.77
C VAL A 148 4.73 1.23 -24.21
N TRP A 149 3.44 1.15 -24.46
CA TRP A 149 2.58 0.09 -23.95
C TRP A 149 2.30 -0.98 -25.01
N LEU A 150 2.37 -2.25 -24.60
CA LEU A 150 1.74 -3.38 -25.28
C LEU A 150 0.58 -3.85 -24.41
N VAL A 151 -0.65 -3.74 -24.91
CA VAL A 151 -1.86 -3.90 -24.09
C VAL A 151 -3.07 -4.41 -24.88
N PRO A 152 -4.03 -5.08 -24.23
CA PRO A 152 -5.29 -5.44 -24.88
C PRO A 152 -6.15 -4.20 -25.16
N ALA A 153 -7.00 -4.28 -26.19
CA ALA A 153 -7.85 -3.18 -26.64
C ALA A 153 -8.81 -2.68 -25.55
N LEU A 154 -9.24 -3.53 -24.60
CA LEU A 154 -10.10 -3.10 -23.50
C LEU A 154 -9.44 -2.10 -22.54
N SER A 155 -8.10 -2.09 -22.49
CA SER A 155 -7.31 -1.27 -21.56
C SER A 155 -6.77 0.00 -22.25
N ALA A 156 -6.75 0.02 -23.58
CA ALA A 156 -6.13 1.08 -24.38
C ALA A 156 -6.68 2.48 -24.04
N ASP A 157 -7.99 2.62 -23.87
CA ASP A 157 -8.63 3.90 -23.53
C ASP A 157 -8.25 4.42 -22.13
N GLY A 158 -8.11 3.51 -21.16
CA GLY A 158 -7.66 3.85 -19.81
C GLY A 158 -6.21 4.29 -19.81
N ILE A 159 -5.37 3.53 -20.51
CA ILE A 159 -3.93 3.81 -20.67
C ILE A 159 -3.70 5.09 -21.45
N ALA A 160 -4.47 5.41 -22.48
CA ALA A 160 -4.34 6.67 -23.22
C ALA A 160 -4.49 7.92 -22.34
N ARG A 161 -5.02 7.77 -21.12
CA ARG A 161 -5.19 8.84 -20.12
C ARG A 161 -4.16 8.79 -18.99
N ASN A 162 -3.12 7.95 -19.13
CA ASN A 162 -2.08 7.84 -18.10
C ASN A 162 -1.40 9.21 -17.87
N PRO A 163 -1.13 9.60 -16.60
CA PRO A 163 -0.49 10.86 -16.28
C PRO A 163 0.87 11.12 -16.95
N ALA A 164 1.61 10.07 -17.32
CA ALA A 164 2.92 10.21 -17.96
C ALA A 164 2.85 10.48 -19.47
N GLY A 165 1.71 10.22 -20.12
CA GLY A 165 1.52 10.41 -21.56
C GLY A 165 2.14 9.32 -22.43
N TRP A 166 2.48 8.15 -21.89
CA TRP A 166 3.03 7.03 -22.67
C TRP A 166 1.97 6.42 -23.58
N GLU A 167 2.31 6.19 -24.85
CA GLU A 167 1.33 5.78 -25.85
C GLU A 167 0.97 4.27 -25.77
N PRO A 168 -0.33 3.89 -25.86
CA PRO A 168 -0.77 2.54 -26.17
C PRO A 168 -0.44 2.18 -27.61
N ARG A 169 0.83 1.82 -27.86
CA ARG A 169 1.38 1.63 -29.20
C ARG A 169 1.05 0.26 -29.81
N TYR A 170 1.15 -0.80 -29.02
CA TYR A 170 0.91 -2.17 -29.46
C TYR A 170 -0.38 -2.70 -28.86
N VAL A 171 -1.50 -2.36 -29.50
CA VAL A 171 -2.84 -2.76 -29.06
C VAL A 171 -3.25 -4.05 -29.76
N TRP A 172 -3.74 -5.03 -29.00
CA TRP A 172 -4.25 -6.30 -29.54
C TRP A 172 -5.68 -6.61 -29.08
N HIS A 173 -6.43 -7.37 -29.89
CA HIS A 173 -7.80 -7.78 -29.57
C HIS A 173 -7.87 -9.25 -29.18
N ASP A 174 -8.78 -9.62 -28.27
CA ASP A 174 -9.00 -11.01 -27.85
C ASP A 174 -9.26 -11.96 -29.04
N SER A 175 -9.83 -11.45 -30.15
CA SER A 175 -10.05 -12.21 -31.39
C SER A 175 -8.78 -12.61 -32.14
N ASP A 176 -7.72 -11.83 -31.98
CA ASP A 176 -6.45 -12.00 -32.72
C ASP A 176 -5.33 -12.56 -31.83
N GLY A 177 -5.49 -12.42 -30.51
CA GLY A 177 -4.43 -12.69 -29.55
C GLY A 177 -3.26 -11.70 -29.64
N PRO A 178 -2.26 -11.82 -28.75
CA PRO A 178 -1.18 -10.83 -28.65
C PRO A 178 -0.07 -11.01 -29.68
N THR A 179 -0.01 -12.13 -30.41
CA THR A 179 1.16 -12.54 -31.21
C THR A 179 1.64 -11.45 -32.18
N ARG A 180 0.73 -10.86 -32.97
CA ARG A 180 1.10 -9.82 -33.94
C ARG A 180 1.60 -8.53 -33.28
N ALA A 181 0.97 -8.13 -32.17
CA ALA A 181 1.38 -6.96 -31.40
C ALA A 181 2.75 -7.19 -30.77
N LEU A 182 3.01 -8.40 -30.28
CA LEU A 182 4.30 -8.80 -29.74
C LEU A 182 5.39 -8.84 -30.81
N GLU A 183 5.13 -9.42 -31.98
CA GLU A 183 6.06 -9.42 -33.12
C GLU A 183 6.39 -8.00 -33.61
N ALA A 184 5.42 -7.08 -33.59
CA ALA A 184 5.66 -5.68 -33.94
C ALA A 184 6.54 -4.99 -32.87
N CYS A 185 6.20 -5.16 -31.59
CA CYS A 185 6.94 -4.61 -30.46
C CYS A 185 8.40 -5.08 -30.44
N THR A 186 8.61 -6.39 -30.58
CA THR A 186 9.95 -7.00 -30.60
C THR A 186 10.82 -6.52 -31.74
N ARG A 187 10.24 -6.33 -32.93
CA ARG A 187 10.95 -5.81 -34.11
C ARG A 187 11.32 -4.33 -33.96
N ASP A 188 10.38 -3.50 -33.52
CA ASP A 188 10.57 -2.04 -33.42
C ASP A 188 11.67 -1.66 -32.41
N TYR A 189 11.90 -2.49 -31.40
CA TYR A 189 12.89 -2.27 -30.34
C TYR A 189 14.12 -3.19 -30.42
N ASP A 190 14.27 -3.96 -31.51
CA ASP A 190 15.41 -4.86 -31.75
C ASP A 190 15.67 -5.82 -30.57
N LEU A 191 14.60 -6.50 -30.13
CA LEU A 191 14.65 -7.32 -28.91
C LEU A 191 15.25 -8.72 -29.11
N GLU A 192 15.56 -9.13 -30.35
CA GLU A 192 15.96 -10.50 -30.70
C GLU A 192 17.14 -11.02 -29.88
N THR A 193 18.13 -10.17 -29.62
CA THR A 193 19.31 -10.49 -28.80
C THR A 193 19.48 -9.56 -27.60
N ALA A 194 18.41 -8.89 -27.17
CA ALA A 194 18.46 -7.90 -26.11
C ALA A 194 18.62 -8.54 -24.72
N THR A 195 19.19 -7.79 -23.79
CA THR A 195 19.09 -8.07 -22.35
C THR A 195 17.82 -7.43 -21.80
N ILE A 196 16.84 -8.25 -21.43
CA ILE A 196 15.51 -7.83 -21.00
C ILE A 196 15.35 -8.09 -19.51
N ALA A 197 15.20 -7.02 -18.74
CA ALA A 197 14.79 -7.09 -17.35
C ALA A 197 13.26 -7.12 -17.27
N VAL A 198 12.71 -8.06 -16.52
CA VAL A 198 11.27 -8.19 -16.29
C VAL A 198 10.94 -8.01 -14.82
N ASP A 199 9.73 -7.59 -14.51
CA ASP A 199 9.24 -7.65 -13.13
C ASP A 199 9.38 -9.06 -12.56
N ASP A 200 9.85 -9.16 -11.31
CA ASP A 200 10.05 -10.44 -10.62
C ASP A 200 8.73 -11.20 -10.40
N GLU A 201 7.61 -10.46 -10.36
CA GLU A 201 6.24 -11.00 -10.25
C GLU A 201 5.49 -11.03 -11.59
N MET A 202 6.20 -10.89 -12.72
CA MET A 202 5.59 -11.07 -14.04
C MET A 202 4.91 -12.46 -14.11
N PRO A 203 3.63 -12.54 -14.53
CA PRO A 203 2.99 -13.83 -14.71
C PRO A 203 3.83 -14.75 -15.60
N ALA A 204 4.08 -15.99 -15.16
CA ALA A 204 4.93 -16.92 -15.89
C ALA A 204 4.46 -17.13 -17.34
N ALA A 205 3.15 -17.10 -17.58
CA ALA A 205 2.59 -17.16 -18.93
C ALA A 205 3.07 -16.02 -19.85
N PHE A 206 3.28 -14.82 -19.32
CA PHE A 206 3.78 -13.68 -20.08
C PHE A 206 5.26 -13.89 -20.41
N LEU A 207 6.06 -14.29 -19.41
CA LEU A 207 7.48 -14.58 -19.61
C LEU A 207 7.70 -15.71 -20.63
N LEU A 208 6.91 -16.79 -20.56
CA LEU A 208 7.00 -17.90 -21.51
C LEU A 208 6.63 -17.47 -22.92
N ALA A 209 5.57 -16.68 -23.11
CA ALA A 209 5.21 -16.13 -24.41
C ALA A 209 6.33 -15.22 -24.98
N LEU A 210 6.99 -14.43 -24.13
CA LEU A 210 8.15 -13.62 -24.51
C LEU A 210 9.35 -14.49 -24.91
N GLN A 211 9.64 -15.56 -24.15
CA GLN A 211 10.75 -16.48 -24.45
C GLN A 211 10.52 -17.29 -25.72
N GLU A 212 9.28 -17.68 -26.02
CA GLU A 212 8.91 -18.31 -27.29
C GLU A 212 9.10 -17.34 -28.47
N ALA A 213 8.74 -16.07 -28.30
CA ALA A 213 8.91 -15.04 -29.32
C ALA A 213 10.39 -14.58 -29.48
N LEU A 214 11.19 -14.67 -28.42
CA LEU A 214 12.57 -14.17 -28.35
C LEU A 214 13.53 -15.23 -27.79
N PRO A 215 13.75 -16.35 -28.47
CA PRO A 215 14.56 -17.47 -27.96
C PRO A 215 16.05 -17.11 -27.80
N ALA A 216 16.53 -16.04 -28.45
CA ALA A 216 17.91 -15.57 -28.37
C ALA A 216 18.11 -14.38 -27.40
N ALA A 217 17.04 -13.86 -26.80
CA ALA A 217 17.14 -12.77 -25.82
C ALA A 217 17.55 -13.30 -24.44
N LEU A 218 18.25 -12.46 -23.67
CA LEU A 218 18.62 -12.76 -22.29
C LEU A 218 17.59 -12.15 -21.32
N PHE A 219 16.79 -12.98 -20.67
CA PHE A 219 15.86 -12.54 -19.64
C PHE A 219 16.52 -12.57 -18.27
N ARG A 220 16.34 -11.50 -17.49
CA ARG A 220 16.77 -11.42 -16.10
C ARG A 220 15.71 -10.77 -15.21
N ARG A 221 15.81 -11.06 -13.91
CA ARG A 221 15.06 -10.38 -12.86
C ARG A 221 15.37 -8.88 -12.85
N GLY A 222 14.33 -8.06 -12.82
CA GLY A 222 14.40 -6.60 -12.80
C GLY A 222 14.02 -5.99 -11.46
N GLY A 223 13.61 -6.80 -10.46
CA GLY A 223 13.15 -6.32 -9.15
C GLY A 223 14.19 -5.48 -8.40
N GLU A 224 15.45 -5.89 -8.39
CA GLU A 224 16.54 -5.11 -7.75
C GLU A 224 16.79 -3.79 -8.47
N LEU A 225 16.84 -3.83 -9.81
CA LEU A 225 17.04 -2.66 -10.67
C LEU A 225 15.99 -1.57 -10.42
N ILE A 226 14.69 -1.91 -10.52
CA ILE A 226 13.60 -0.95 -10.30
C ILE A 226 13.41 -0.63 -8.81
N GLY A 227 13.66 -1.61 -7.94
CA GLY A 227 13.56 -1.46 -6.50
C GLY A 227 14.52 -0.40 -5.97
N CYS A 228 15.77 -0.39 -6.42
CA CYS A 228 16.74 0.65 -6.06
C CYS A 228 16.34 2.04 -6.56
N VAL A 229 15.69 2.15 -7.73
CA VAL A 229 15.18 3.43 -8.24
C VAL A 229 14.05 3.96 -7.36
N ARG A 230 13.15 3.08 -6.91
CA ARG A 230 12.02 3.40 -6.01
C ARG A 230 12.43 3.56 -4.55
N ALA A 231 13.56 3.01 -4.14
CA ALA A 231 14.02 3.05 -2.75
C ALA A 231 14.19 4.49 -2.25
N VAL A 232 14.64 5.40 -3.13
CA VAL A 232 14.85 6.83 -2.83
C VAL A 232 13.59 7.64 -3.15
N LYS A 233 12.81 7.94 -2.11
CA LYS A 233 11.55 8.69 -2.22
C LYS A 233 11.82 10.17 -2.43
N ASP A 234 11.06 10.78 -3.33
CA ASP A 234 10.99 12.24 -3.47
C ASP A 234 10.09 12.89 -2.40
N VAL A 235 9.99 14.22 -2.43
CA VAL A 235 9.24 15.00 -1.44
C VAL A 235 7.74 14.72 -1.49
N GLU A 236 7.18 14.47 -2.67
CA GLU A 236 5.76 14.14 -2.83
C GLU A 236 5.46 12.72 -2.37
N GLU A 237 6.34 11.77 -2.68
CA GLU A 237 6.27 10.39 -2.17
C GLU A 237 6.30 10.38 -0.63
N LEU A 238 7.24 11.10 -0.02
CA LEU A 238 7.31 11.24 1.44
C LEU A 238 6.10 11.93 2.05
N ARG A 239 5.48 12.90 1.35
CA ARG A 239 4.22 13.52 1.79
C ARG A 239 3.09 12.49 1.82
N ASN A 240 2.96 11.70 0.75
CA ASN A 240 1.91 10.69 0.65
C ASN A 240 2.11 9.58 1.70
N MET A 241 3.35 9.17 1.94
CA MET A 241 3.67 8.21 3.00
C MET A 241 3.35 8.73 4.41
N ARG A 242 3.60 10.01 4.71
CA ARG A 242 3.20 10.62 5.99
C ARG A 242 1.68 10.62 6.18
N GLU A 243 0.94 10.87 5.12
CA GLU A 243 -0.52 10.83 5.18
C GLU A 243 -1.04 9.39 5.35
N ALA A 244 -0.47 8.42 4.64
CA ALA A 244 -0.77 7.00 4.87
C ALA A 244 -0.49 6.59 6.32
N ALA A 245 0.62 7.06 6.89
CA ALA A 245 0.98 6.81 8.29
C ALA A 245 -0.02 7.42 9.29
N ARG A 246 -0.42 8.67 9.08
CA ARG A 246 -1.44 9.35 9.91
C ARG A 246 -2.76 8.59 9.91
N LEU A 247 -3.27 8.20 8.74
CA LEU A 247 -4.53 7.45 8.60
C LEU A 247 -4.43 6.07 9.28
N THR A 248 -3.26 5.44 9.20
CA THR A 248 -2.97 4.15 9.86
C THR A 248 -2.96 4.28 11.38
N ASP A 249 -2.31 5.31 11.93
CA ASP A 249 -2.29 5.55 13.37
C ASP A 249 -3.69 5.81 13.93
N GLU A 250 -4.50 6.60 13.22
CA GLU A 250 -5.87 6.94 13.64
C GLU A 250 -6.80 5.72 13.68
N ALA A 251 -6.62 4.75 12.78
CA ALA A 251 -7.44 3.54 12.73
C ALA A 251 -7.25 2.61 13.93
N LEU A 252 -6.14 2.73 14.68
CA LEU A 252 -5.85 1.88 15.85
C LEU A 252 -6.95 1.95 16.91
N ALA A 253 -7.50 3.14 17.13
CA ALA A 253 -8.48 3.38 18.18
C ALA A 253 -9.71 2.46 18.03
N ALA A 254 -10.22 2.32 16.80
CA ALA A 254 -11.35 1.45 16.50
C ALA A 254 -11.06 -0.03 16.79
N GLY A 255 -9.83 -0.49 16.52
CA GLY A 255 -9.39 -1.84 16.86
C GLY A 255 -9.32 -2.07 18.37
N LEU A 256 -8.69 -1.15 19.09
CA LEU A 256 -8.51 -1.26 20.55
C LEU A 256 -9.84 -1.24 21.32
N GLU A 257 -10.86 -0.53 20.84
CA GLU A 257 -12.22 -0.59 21.40
C GLU A 257 -12.84 -2.00 21.34
N ARG A 258 -12.33 -2.87 20.45
CA ARG A 258 -12.77 -4.27 20.31
C ARG A 258 -11.83 -5.27 20.98
N CYS A 259 -10.74 -4.82 21.60
CA CYS A 259 -9.83 -5.65 22.38
C CYS A 259 -10.39 -5.96 23.78
N VAL A 260 -11.62 -6.49 23.86
CA VAL A 260 -12.29 -6.85 25.11
C VAL A 260 -12.76 -8.30 25.07
N PRO A 261 -12.92 -8.99 26.23
CA PRO A 261 -13.25 -10.40 26.26
C PRO A 261 -14.51 -10.75 25.47
N GLY A 262 -14.45 -11.83 24.68
CA GLY A 262 -15.57 -12.35 23.89
C GLY A 262 -15.67 -11.81 22.46
N TYR A 263 -15.06 -10.68 22.12
CA TYR A 263 -14.87 -10.30 20.72
C TYR A 263 -13.84 -11.21 20.06
N SER A 264 -13.98 -11.47 18.77
CA SER A 264 -13.01 -12.26 18.00
C SER A 264 -11.87 -11.40 17.47
N GLU A 265 -10.76 -12.05 17.10
CA GLU A 265 -9.68 -11.42 16.32
C GLU A 265 -10.23 -10.72 15.06
N TRP A 266 -11.18 -11.35 14.34
CA TRP A 266 -11.89 -10.72 13.22
C TRP A 266 -12.61 -9.43 13.59
N ALA A 267 -13.24 -9.34 14.77
CA ALA A 267 -13.95 -8.13 15.15
C ALA A 267 -13.00 -6.94 15.33
N VAL A 268 -11.80 -7.17 15.83
CA VAL A 268 -10.72 -6.16 15.90
C VAL A 268 -10.25 -5.79 14.50
N ALA A 269 -9.92 -6.77 13.66
CA ALA A 269 -9.42 -6.53 12.30
C ALA A 269 -10.43 -5.76 11.43
N ILE A 270 -11.72 -6.12 11.49
CA ILE A 270 -12.79 -5.45 10.75
C ILE A 270 -13.00 -4.01 11.24
N ALA A 271 -12.85 -3.75 12.54
CA ALA A 271 -12.97 -2.39 13.07
C ALA A 271 -11.87 -1.48 12.52
N ILE A 272 -10.62 -1.96 12.47
CA ILE A 272 -9.49 -1.24 11.87
C ILE A 272 -9.70 -1.03 10.37
N GLN A 273 -10.06 -2.09 9.65
CA GLN A 273 -10.32 -2.02 8.20
C GLN A 273 -11.40 -0.99 7.87
N ARG A 274 -12.50 -1.00 8.64
CA ARG A 274 -13.59 -0.05 8.46
C ARG A 274 -13.13 1.38 8.71
N ALA A 275 -12.38 1.63 9.78
CA ALA A 275 -11.85 2.95 10.09
C ALA A 275 -10.93 3.47 8.97
N LEU A 276 -10.06 2.62 8.42
CA LEU A 276 -9.22 2.98 7.27
C LEU A 276 -10.07 3.37 6.07
N PHE A 277 -11.07 2.58 5.70
CA PHE A 277 -11.93 2.88 4.54
C PHE A 277 -12.76 4.15 4.74
N GLU A 278 -13.31 4.37 5.93
CA GLU A 278 -14.08 5.58 6.26
C GLU A 278 -13.22 6.85 6.21
N SER A 279 -11.91 6.73 6.47
CA SER A 279 -10.94 7.84 6.37
C SER A 279 -10.42 8.11 4.95
N GLY A 280 -10.85 7.32 3.95
CA GLY A 280 -10.39 7.43 2.56
C GLY A 280 -9.13 6.62 2.23
N SER A 281 -8.64 5.80 3.16
CA SER A 281 -7.53 4.87 2.93
C SER A 281 -8.01 3.57 2.27
N LYS A 282 -7.04 2.75 1.83
CA LYS A 282 -7.22 1.31 1.57
C LYS A 282 -6.41 0.48 2.57
N LEU A 283 -6.46 -0.85 2.45
CA LEU A 283 -5.52 -1.73 3.14
C LEU A 283 -4.23 -1.82 2.31
N ALA A 284 -3.08 -1.73 2.97
CA ALA A 284 -1.78 -1.90 2.33
C ALA A 284 -1.53 -3.35 1.91
N PHE A 285 -2.04 -4.30 2.69
CA PHE A 285 -1.98 -5.74 2.44
C PHE A 285 -3.32 -6.39 2.75
N GLY A 286 -3.32 -7.69 3.04
CA GLY A 286 -4.53 -8.44 3.37
C GLY A 286 -5.27 -7.89 4.61
N ILE A 287 -6.22 -8.68 5.09
CA ILE A 287 -6.94 -8.36 6.33
C ILE A 287 -5.91 -8.14 7.46
N PRO A 288 -6.06 -7.08 8.30
CA PRO A 288 -5.19 -6.86 9.46
C PRO A 288 -4.92 -8.16 10.24
N ILE A 289 -3.65 -8.42 10.53
CA ILE A 289 -3.23 -9.55 11.34
C ILE A 289 -3.57 -9.21 12.79
N VAL A 290 -4.50 -9.95 13.38
CA VAL A 290 -4.81 -9.88 14.81
C VAL A 290 -4.60 -11.26 15.39
N ALA A 291 -3.61 -11.37 16.28
CA ALA A 291 -3.18 -12.62 16.85
C ALA A 291 -3.22 -12.52 18.38
N ALA A 292 -4.07 -13.35 19.01
CA ALA A 292 -4.33 -13.28 20.44
C ALA A 292 -3.78 -14.49 21.21
N GLY A 293 -3.21 -14.21 22.38
CA GLY A 293 -2.57 -15.23 23.24
C GLY A 293 -1.45 -15.94 22.49
N GLU A 294 -1.45 -17.28 22.52
CA GLU A 294 -0.43 -18.10 21.86
C GLU A 294 -0.32 -17.88 20.34
N MET A 295 -1.39 -17.42 19.68
CA MET A 295 -1.39 -17.14 18.25
C MET A 295 -0.45 -15.99 17.90
N SER A 296 -0.21 -15.05 18.83
CA SER A 296 0.75 -13.96 18.62
C SER A 296 2.20 -14.43 18.48
N ALA A 297 2.51 -15.67 18.86
CA ALA A 297 3.81 -16.29 18.60
C ALA A 297 4.02 -16.71 17.12
N MET A 298 3.00 -16.55 16.26
CA MET A 298 3.08 -16.82 14.82
C MET A 298 3.11 -15.47 14.07
N PRO A 299 4.27 -15.02 13.54
CA PRO A 299 4.39 -13.70 12.91
C PRO A 299 3.42 -13.45 11.74
N HIS A 300 3.05 -14.50 11.00
CA HIS A 300 2.07 -14.47 9.91
C HIS A 300 0.80 -15.26 10.26
N HIS A 301 0.32 -15.14 11.50
CA HIS A 301 -0.96 -15.72 11.90
C HIS A 301 -2.08 -15.31 10.94
N THR A 302 -2.94 -16.26 10.59
CA THR A 302 -4.16 -15.94 9.84
C THR A 302 -5.25 -15.58 10.83
N THR A 303 -5.59 -14.28 10.89
CA THR A 303 -6.65 -13.74 11.75
C THR A 303 -7.90 -14.60 11.68
N SER A 304 -8.44 -14.98 12.84
CA SER A 304 -9.48 -16.01 12.95
C SER A 304 -10.72 -15.54 13.71
N GLN A 305 -11.63 -16.49 13.96
CA GLN A 305 -12.78 -16.27 14.85
C GLN A 305 -12.44 -16.50 16.34
N ARG A 306 -11.18 -16.75 16.70
CA ARG A 306 -10.77 -16.99 18.10
C ARG A 306 -11.26 -15.83 18.99
N PRO A 307 -12.08 -16.12 20.02
CA PRO A 307 -12.49 -15.11 20.99
C PRO A 307 -11.31 -14.68 21.87
N LEU A 308 -11.21 -13.38 22.11
CA LEU A 308 -10.29 -12.76 23.06
C LEU A 308 -10.66 -13.14 24.49
N GLN A 309 -9.65 -13.40 25.32
CA GLN A 309 -9.77 -13.77 26.72
C GLN A 309 -8.95 -12.83 27.61
N ARG A 310 -9.34 -12.68 28.88
CA ARG A 310 -8.56 -11.90 29.84
C ARG A 310 -7.16 -12.51 29.99
N GLY A 311 -6.13 -11.67 29.93
CA GLY A 311 -4.72 -12.05 29.96
C GLY A 311 -4.12 -12.32 28.57
N ASP A 312 -4.90 -12.32 27.49
CA ASP A 312 -4.36 -12.43 26.14
C ASP A 312 -3.48 -11.22 25.81
N VAL A 313 -2.26 -11.48 25.37
CA VAL A 313 -1.48 -10.53 24.56
C VAL A 313 -2.08 -10.51 23.15
N VAL A 314 -2.35 -9.33 22.62
CA VAL A 314 -2.96 -9.13 21.30
C VAL A 314 -2.00 -8.35 20.44
N LEU A 315 -1.40 -9.03 19.45
CA LEU A 315 -0.60 -8.42 18.41
C LEU A 315 -1.52 -8.00 17.26
N ILE A 316 -1.39 -6.74 16.83
CA ILE A 316 -2.21 -6.12 15.79
C ILE A 316 -1.26 -5.51 14.76
N ASP A 317 -1.23 -6.08 13.56
CA ASP A 317 -0.38 -5.68 12.44
C ASP A 317 -1.24 -5.31 11.22
N TYR A 318 -1.06 -4.08 10.75
CA TYR A 318 -1.93 -3.47 9.74
C TYR A 318 -1.30 -2.23 9.09
N GLY A 319 -1.76 -1.94 7.87
CA GLY A 319 -1.26 -0.82 7.09
C GLY A 319 -2.33 -0.13 6.24
N GLY A 320 -2.26 1.19 6.17
CA GLY A 320 -3.07 2.04 5.29
C GLY A 320 -2.36 2.41 3.99
N VAL A 321 -3.12 2.94 3.02
CA VAL A 321 -2.62 3.42 1.73
C VAL A 321 -3.17 4.80 1.43
N TYR A 322 -2.31 5.71 1.01
CA TYR A 322 -2.68 7.03 0.49
C TYR A 322 -1.95 7.32 -0.82
N GLU A 323 -2.70 7.66 -1.88
CA GLU A 323 -2.17 7.90 -3.24
C GLU A 323 -1.20 6.79 -3.74
N GLY A 324 -1.50 5.54 -3.36
CA GLY A 324 -0.71 4.35 -3.71
C GLY A 324 0.45 4.03 -2.75
N TYR A 325 0.81 4.92 -1.83
CA TYR A 325 1.90 4.70 -0.87
C TYR A 325 1.41 4.06 0.42
N CYS A 326 2.15 3.06 0.89
CA CYS A 326 1.82 2.26 2.06
C CYS A 326 2.39 2.86 3.36
N SER A 327 1.65 2.68 4.44
CA SER A 327 2.19 2.62 5.80
C SER A 327 1.97 1.21 6.35
N ASP A 328 2.73 0.84 7.38
CA ASP A 328 2.73 -0.48 7.99
C ASP A 328 3.14 -0.36 9.46
N ILE A 329 2.27 -0.77 10.39
CA ILE A 329 2.57 -0.75 11.81
C ILE A 329 2.06 -2.00 12.53
N THR A 330 2.86 -2.44 13.50
CA THR A 330 2.48 -3.43 14.49
C THR A 330 2.38 -2.78 15.88
N ARG A 331 1.28 -3.04 16.58
CA ARG A 331 1.02 -2.62 17.96
C ARG A 331 0.63 -3.84 18.80
N VAL A 332 0.95 -3.76 20.10
CA VAL A 332 0.63 -4.83 21.05
C VAL A 332 -0.18 -4.26 22.21
N ALA A 333 -1.27 -4.94 22.52
CA ALA A 333 -2.14 -4.67 23.66
C ALA A 333 -2.31 -5.93 24.50
N SER A 334 -2.93 -5.79 25.68
CA SER A 334 -3.37 -6.89 26.52
C SER A 334 -4.84 -6.71 26.88
N VAL A 335 -5.60 -7.80 26.90
CA VAL A 335 -6.98 -7.81 27.38
C VAL A 335 -6.96 -7.92 28.91
N GLY A 336 -7.18 -6.81 29.61
CA GLY A 336 -6.90 -6.65 31.03
C GLY A 336 -5.40 -6.62 31.34
N ARG A 337 -5.03 -6.94 32.59
CA ARG A 337 -3.64 -6.94 33.06
C ARG A 337 -2.77 -7.87 32.21
N ALA A 338 -1.69 -7.33 31.66
CA ALA A 338 -0.72 -8.10 30.90
C ALA A 338 0.11 -9.02 31.82
N PRO A 339 0.47 -10.23 31.37
CA PRO A 339 1.42 -11.09 32.08
C PRO A 339 2.75 -10.38 32.34
N ASP A 340 3.37 -10.62 33.50
CA ASP A 340 4.64 -9.97 33.85
C ASP A 340 5.78 -10.36 32.89
N GLU A 341 5.77 -11.60 32.39
CA GLU A 341 6.70 -12.05 31.33
C GLU A 341 6.48 -11.23 30.04
N ALA A 342 5.23 -10.95 29.65
CA ALA A 342 4.94 -10.16 28.45
C ALA A 342 5.41 -8.71 28.58
N LYS A 343 5.29 -8.11 29.78
CA LYS A 343 5.82 -6.76 30.05
C LYS A 343 7.34 -6.71 29.89
N ALA A 344 8.06 -7.70 30.44
CA ALA A 344 9.51 -7.78 30.32
C ALA A 344 9.96 -7.98 28.87
N ILE A 345 9.29 -8.85 28.09
CA ILE A 345 9.58 -9.04 26.67
C ILE A 345 9.28 -7.76 25.88
N TYR A 346 8.18 -7.05 26.21
CA TYR A 346 7.84 -5.79 25.56
C TYR A 346 8.95 -4.75 25.72
N GLU A 347 9.50 -4.60 26.92
CA GLU A 347 10.60 -3.67 27.19
C GLU A 347 11.85 -4.01 26.36
N ILE A 348 12.18 -5.29 26.20
CA ILE A 348 13.32 -5.74 25.37
C ILE A 348 13.08 -5.39 23.90
N VAL A 349 11.89 -5.70 23.37
CA VAL A 349 11.54 -5.39 21.97
C VAL A 349 11.51 -3.88 21.74
N TYR A 350 10.99 -3.11 22.69
CA TYR A 350 11.00 -1.65 22.64
C TYR A 350 12.42 -1.09 22.62
N GLU A 351 13.33 -1.60 23.48
CA GLU A 351 14.74 -1.19 23.42
C GLU A 351 15.35 -1.54 22.06
N ALA A 352 15.16 -2.77 21.56
CA ALA A 352 15.70 -3.19 20.27
C ALA A 352 15.23 -2.28 19.12
N HIS A 353 13.95 -1.92 19.12
CA HIS A 353 13.33 -1.00 18.17
C HIS A 353 13.97 0.39 18.22
N MET A 354 14.07 0.98 19.41
CA MET A 354 14.62 2.32 19.58
C MET A 354 16.11 2.39 19.25
N ARG A 355 16.89 1.36 19.60
CA ARG A 355 18.32 1.27 19.24
C ARG A 355 18.52 1.14 17.73
N ALA A 356 17.69 0.35 17.05
CA ALA A 356 17.72 0.25 15.60
C ALA A 356 17.41 1.60 14.94
N ARG A 357 16.39 2.32 15.41
CA ARG A 357 16.06 3.68 14.96
C ARG A 357 17.25 4.64 15.14
N GLU A 358 17.92 4.61 16.29
CA GLU A 358 19.09 5.46 16.57
C GLU A 358 20.29 5.15 15.65
N ALA A 359 20.45 3.88 15.26
CA ALA A 359 21.51 3.44 14.37
C ALA A 359 21.26 3.83 12.90
N ALA A 360 19.99 3.95 12.50
CA ALA A 360 19.60 4.26 11.13
C ALA A 360 19.95 5.72 10.76
N LYS A 361 20.97 5.90 9.91
CA LYS A 361 21.43 7.21 9.43
C LYS A 361 21.94 7.12 7.99
N PRO A 362 22.00 8.23 7.24
CA PRO A 362 22.61 8.24 5.92
C PRO A 362 24.03 7.63 5.94
N GLY A 363 24.33 6.77 4.99
CA GLY A 363 25.62 6.09 4.83
C GLY A 363 25.83 4.85 5.72
N VAL A 364 24.90 4.53 6.63
CA VAL A 364 24.99 3.31 7.46
C VAL A 364 24.57 2.10 6.63
N PRO A 365 25.32 0.97 6.64
CA PRO A 365 24.87 -0.26 6.02
C PRO A 365 23.56 -0.76 6.64
N ALA A 366 22.55 -1.11 5.84
CA ALA A 366 21.25 -1.51 6.37
C ALA A 366 21.32 -2.75 7.30
N ARG A 367 22.24 -3.68 7.01
CA ARG A 367 22.54 -4.83 7.88
C ARG A 367 23.04 -4.45 9.28
N GLU A 368 23.65 -3.28 9.45
CA GLU A 368 24.11 -2.85 10.78
C GLU A 368 22.92 -2.45 11.66
N VAL A 369 21.85 -1.90 11.08
CA VAL A 369 20.61 -1.61 11.82
C VAL A 369 19.97 -2.90 12.33
N ASP A 370 19.93 -3.95 11.49
CA ASP A 370 19.49 -5.29 11.89
C ASP A 370 20.36 -5.88 13.01
N ALA A 371 21.69 -5.79 12.86
CA ALA A 371 22.63 -6.27 13.86
C ALA A 371 22.47 -5.56 15.21
N VAL A 372 22.14 -4.27 15.24
CA VAL A 372 21.86 -3.53 16.48
C VAL A 372 20.65 -4.09 17.20
N ALA A 373 19.52 -4.29 16.52
CA ALA A 373 18.32 -4.88 17.12
C ALA A 373 18.58 -6.30 17.64
N ARG A 374 19.24 -7.15 16.83
CA ARG A 374 19.57 -8.53 17.21
C ARG A 374 20.41 -8.59 18.47
N ARG A 375 21.47 -7.77 18.58
CA ARG A 375 22.36 -7.76 19.75
C ARG A 375 21.63 -7.43 21.04
N VAL A 376 20.62 -6.55 21.01
CA VAL A 376 19.79 -6.23 22.19
C VAL A 376 19.02 -7.48 22.64
N ILE A 377 18.33 -8.13 21.69
CA ILE A 377 17.50 -9.32 21.97
C ILE A 377 18.36 -10.53 22.38
N GLU A 378 19.49 -10.76 21.71
CA GLU A 378 20.44 -11.83 22.03
C GLU A 378 21.03 -11.67 23.43
N LYS A 379 21.42 -10.45 23.81
CA LYS A 379 21.95 -10.16 25.15
C LYS A 379 20.92 -10.41 26.25
N ALA A 380 19.64 -10.25 25.95
CA ALA A 380 18.54 -10.57 26.85
C ALA A 380 18.21 -12.08 26.92
N GLY A 381 18.88 -12.91 26.10
CA GLY A 381 18.70 -14.37 26.07
C GLY A 381 17.61 -14.86 25.11
N TYR A 382 17.12 -14.01 24.20
CA TYR A 382 15.99 -14.32 23.31
C TYR A 382 16.36 -14.38 21.81
N GLY A 383 17.66 -14.48 21.48
CA GLY A 383 18.15 -14.47 20.10
C GLY A 383 17.45 -15.48 19.18
N ASP A 384 17.27 -16.72 19.65
CA ASP A 384 16.62 -17.81 18.90
C ASP A 384 15.13 -17.55 18.60
N TYR A 385 14.52 -16.56 19.27
CA TYR A 385 13.12 -16.19 19.12
C TYR A 385 12.91 -14.94 18.25
N PHE A 386 13.98 -14.31 17.74
CA PHE A 386 13.91 -13.25 16.73
C PHE A 386 14.22 -13.81 15.34
N ILE A 387 13.18 -14.36 14.72
CA ILE A 387 13.27 -15.31 13.60
C ILE A 387 13.15 -14.70 12.19
N HIS A 388 13.10 -13.37 12.09
CA HIS A 388 13.01 -12.66 10.81
C HIS A 388 13.93 -11.44 10.79
N ARG A 389 14.00 -10.75 9.65
CA ARG A 389 14.75 -9.49 9.46
C ARG A 389 14.20 -8.36 10.36
N THR A 390 15.02 -7.38 10.71
CA THR A 390 14.55 -6.21 11.49
C THR A 390 13.61 -5.29 10.72
N GLY A 391 13.54 -5.39 9.39
CA GLY A 391 12.54 -4.68 8.62
C GLY A 391 12.79 -4.69 7.13
N HIS A 392 11.91 -4.01 6.40
CA HIS A 392 11.92 -3.94 4.94
C HIS A 392 11.63 -2.55 4.45
N GLY A 393 12.08 -2.25 3.23
CA GLY A 393 11.71 -1.02 2.55
C GLY A 393 10.23 -1.02 2.24
N ILE A 394 9.68 0.18 2.18
CA ILE A 394 8.25 0.40 1.95
C ILE A 394 8.05 1.67 1.13
N GLY A 395 7.03 1.66 0.27
CA GLY A 395 6.73 2.73 -0.67
C GLY A 395 5.40 2.45 -1.35
N LEU A 396 5.43 2.29 -2.67
CA LEU A 396 4.27 1.80 -3.43
C LEU A 396 4.04 0.28 -3.24
N SER A 397 5.06 -0.45 -2.78
CA SER A 397 4.94 -1.81 -2.29
C SER A 397 5.12 -1.83 -0.77
N VAL A 398 4.42 -2.74 -0.11
CA VAL A 398 4.62 -3.03 1.31
C VAL A 398 6.06 -3.51 1.54
N HIS A 399 6.56 -4.38 0.66
CA HIS A 399 7.93 -4.87 0.69
C HIS A 399 8.69 -4.42 -0.57
N GLU A 400 9.74 -3.62 -0.38
CA GLU A 400 10.69 -3.19 -1.41
C GLU A 400 12.08 -2.98 -0.76
N PRO A 401 13.16 -2.77 -1.52
CA PRO A 401 14.43 -2.33 -0.96
C PRO A 401 14.33 -0.93 -0.31
N PRO A 402 15.20 -0.60 0.68
CA PRO A 402 16.26 -1.43 1.26
C PRO A 402 15.75 -2.44 2.29
N TYR A 403 16.42 -3.58 2.46
CA TYR A 403 16.06 -4.54 3.51
C TYR A 403 16.99 -4.40 4.73
N LEU A 404 16.42 -4.27 5.93
CA LEU A 404 17.18 -4.30 7.17
C LEU A 404 17.41 -5.77 7.56
N ALA A 405 18.33 -6.42 6.86
CA ALA A 405 18.61 -7.84 7.00
C ALA A 405 20.11 -8.11 6.99
N GLN A 406 20.54 -9.18 7.66
CA GLN A 406 21.95 -9.61 7.73
C GLN A 406 22.62 -9.77 6.35
N THR A 407 21.85 -10.16 5.34
CA THR A 407 22.33 -10.45 3.98
C THR A 407 22.31 -9.23 3.05
N TYR A 408 21.80 -8.07 3.49
CA TYR A 408 21.69 -6.89 2.63
C TYR A 408 22.92 -5.99 2.75
N GLU A 409 23.55 -5.68 1.62
CA GLU A 409 24.81 -4.92 1.60
C GLU A 409 24.64 -3.42 1.33
N GLY A 410 23.44 -2.99 0.90
CA GLY A 410 23.18 -1.59 0.55
C GLY A 410 23.29 -0.63 1.73
N LEU A 411 23.71 0.59 1.43
CA LEU A 411 23.75 1.69 2.38
C LEU A 411 22.39 2.36 2.48
N LEU A 412 22.08 2.93 3.64
CA LEU A 412 20.92 3.78 3.82
C LEU A 412 21.19 5.15 3.20
N GLU A 413 20.31 5.59 2.29
CA GLU A 413 20.41 6.89 1.61
C GLU A 413 19.25 7.80 2.02
N VAL A 414 19.45 9.11 1.88
CA VAL A 414 18.37 10.09 2.10
C VAL A 414 17.22 9.78 1.14
N GLY A 415 16.00 9.72 1.68
CA GLY A 415 14.81 9.32 0.96
C GLY A 415 14.49 7.82 1.06
N HIS A 416 15.36 6.98 1.63
CA HIS A 416 14.98 5.60 1.95
C HIS A 416 13.88 5.56 3.01
N CYS A 417 12.84 4.79 2.74
CA CYS A 417 11.80 4.46 3.71
C CYS A 417 11.75 2.97 3.96
N PHE A 418 11.60 2.58 5.23
CA PHE A 418 11.56 1.18 5.67
C PHE A 418 10.86 1.04 7.03
N THR A 419 10.42 -0.18 7.33
CA THR A 419 9.97 -0.58 8.67
C THR A 419 11.17 -0.87 9.57
N ILE A 420 11.00 -0.62 10.87
CA ILE A 420 11.81 -1.23 11.92
C ILE A 420 10.81 -1.98 12.79
N GLU A 421 10.94 -3.30 12.82
CA GLU A 421 9.94 -4.23 13.35
C GLU A 421 10.53 -5.42 14.13
N PRO A 422 11.49 -5.25 15.05
CA PRO A 422 12.02 -6.39 15.81
C PRO A 422 10.90 -7.08 16.60
N GLY A 423 11.00 -8.40 16.73
CA GLY A 423 10.02 -9.20 17.45
C GLY A 423 10.61 -10.40 18.17
N ILE A 424 9.96 -10.80 19.27
CA ILE A 424 10.26 -12.01 20.03
C ILE A 424 9.01 -12.88 20.04
N TYR A 425 9.13 -14.12 19.57
CA TYR A 425 8.01 -15.05 19.44
C TYR A 425 8.26 -16.29 20.29
N LEU A 426 7.50 -16.46 21.37
CA LEU A 426 7.63 -17.60 22.29
C LEU A 426 6.56 -18.65 21.96
N PRO A 427 6.92 -19.79 21.33
CA PRO A 427 5.95 -20.78 20.88
C PRO A 427 5.07 -21.29 22.03
N GLY A 428 3.76 -21.35 21.78
CA GLY A 428 2.77 -21.79 22.78
C GLY A 428 2.53 -20.79 23.92
N LYS A 429 3.10 -19.58 23.88
CA LYS A 429 2.88 -18.53 24.87
C LYS A 429 2.28 -17.27 24.25
N PHE A 430 3.12 -16.47 23.61
CA PHE A 430 2.77 -15.20 22.97
C PHE A 430 3.97 -14.71 22.14
N GLY A 431 3.73 -13.73 21.27
CA GLY A 431 4.76 -12.97 20.59
C GLY A 431 4.51 -11.48 20.71
N ILE A 432 5.61 -10.72 20.65
CA ILE A 432 5.60 -9.27 20.73
C ILE A 432 6.44 -8.74 19.58
N ARG A 433 5.85 -7.88 18.77
CA ARG A 433 6.53 -7.10 17.72
C ARG A 433 6.07 -5.66 17.83
N ILE A 434 7.02 -4.74 17.70
CA ILE A 434 6.76 -3.30 17.66
C ILE A 434 7.27 -2.82 16.32
N GLU A 435 6.45 -2.07 15.59
CA GLU A 435 6.81 -1.64 14.25
C GLU A 435 6.33 -0.25 13.92
N ASN A 436 7.20 0.52 13.25
CA ASN A 436 6.90 1.81 12.65
C ASN A 436 7.59 1.92 11.29
N VAL A 437 7.00 2.74 10.40
CA VAL A 437 7.68 3.21 9.19
C VAL A 437 8.56 4.41 9.51
N TYR A 438 9.77 4.38 8.96
CA TYR A 438 10.78 5.41 9.08
C TYR A 438 11.23 5.93 7.72
N ALA A 439 11.67 7.18 7.67
CA ALA A 439 12.35 7.79 6.53
C ALA A 439 13.74 8.29 6.94
N ILE A 440 14.73 8.04 6.08
CA ILE A 440 16.06 8.63 6.22
C ILE A 440 16.04 10.05 5.65
N THR A 441 16.34 11.00 6.51
CA THR A 441 16.50 12.41 6.19
C THR A 441 17.98 12.81 6.31
N GLU A 442 18.33 14.02 5.87
CA GLU A 442 19.67 14.58 6.11
C GLU A 442 20.05 14.64 7.60
N ARG A 443 19.06 14.66 8.51
CA ARG A 443 19.26 14.77 9.97
C ARG A 443 19.26 13.42 10.69
N GLY A 444 19.02 12.32 9.99
CA GLY A 444 18.90 10.97 10.56
C GLY A 444 17.55 10.33 10.25
N CYS A 445 17.08 9.47 11.14
CA CYS A 445 15.88 8.66 10.98
C CYS A 445 14.63 9.34 11.57
N GLU A 446 13.66 9.69 10.72
CA GLU A 446 12.37 10.28 11.09
C GLU A 446 11.29 9.18 11.14
N SER A 447 10.53 9.10 12.24
CA SER A 447 9.33 8.24 12.29
C SER A 447 8.22 8.89 11.48
N LEU A 448 7.58 8.14 10.58
CA LEU A 448 6.40 8.61 9.85
C LEU A 448 5.12 8.39 10.66
N ASN A 449 5.10 7.32 11.45
CA ASN A 449 4.03 7.01 12.40
C ASN A 449 4.30 7.62 13.78
N ALA A 450 3.25 7.71 14.60
CA ALA A 450 3.36 8.00 16.03
C ALA A 450 4.26 6.96 16.73
N ASP A 451 5.05 7.41 17.70
CA ASP A 451 5.94 6.51 18.44
C ASP A 451 5.13 5.45 19.21
N PRO A 452 5.62 4.19 19.27
CA PRO A 452 4.97 3.14 20.05
C PRO A 452 4.97 3.49 21.54
N PRO A 453 3.97 3.04 22.32
CA PRO A 453 3.96 3.27 23.75
C PRO A 453 5.19 2.60 24.41
N THR A 454 5.69 3.16 25.50
CA THR A 454 6.84 2.60 26.23
C THR A 454 6.50 1.32 27.01
N GLN A 455 5.23 0.99 27.12
CA GLN A 455 4.70 -0.17 27.85
C GLN A 455 3.52 -0.78 27.08
N ILE A 456 3.29 -2.07 27.28
CA ILE A 456 2.11 -2.75 26.74
C ILE A 456 0.83 -2.07 27.23
N ARG A 457 -0.09 -1.82 26.31
CA ARG A 457 -1.37 -1.18 26.63
C ARG A 457 -2.35 -2.20 27.18
N GLU A 458 -2.74 -2.06 28.44
CA GLU A 458 -3.79 -2.88 29.08
C GLU A 458 -5.17 -2.28 28.79
N ILE A 459 -6.10 -3.08 28.27
CA ILE A 459 -7.48 -2.69 27.89
C ILE A 459 -8.48 -3.40 28.82
N ASP A 460 -9.20 -2.64 29.65
CA ASP A 460 -10.03 -3.19 30.75
C ASP A 460 -11.37 -3.83 30.38
#